data_AF-A0A3R6PK39-F1
#
_entry.id   AF-A0A3R6PK39-F1
#
_cell.length_a   1.000
_cell.length_b   1.000
_cell.length_c   1.000
_cell.angle_alpha   90.00
_cell.angle_beta   90.00
_cell.angle_gamma   90.00
#
_symmetry.space_group_name_H-M   'P 1'
#
loop_
_entity.id
_entity.type
_entity.pdbx_description
1 polymer ?
#
loop_
_entity_poly.entity_id
_entity_poly.type
_entity_poly.pdbx_seq_one_letter_code
_entity_poly.pdbx_strand_id
1 'polypeptide(L)'
;METKDIMSKFDELYGMMASSANVKYMRTFGDTMRCMMKDMASKHPELAQEYLDKLCAIKWKNYLTKNEASEIVKGMNPSATWDMQTWLNAMTGLGLATEEKPYYNDYALYVAMNQVVSDHGCTIAKILGKEDVKDIGTEHLVKYANHLALDLLKDKDGVYDIREYFLK
;
A
#
# COMPACT_ATOMS: atom_id res chain seq x y z
N MET A 1 -21.99 29.30 -1.02
CA MET A 1 -20.68 28.88 -1.56
C MET A 1 -20.85 27.46 -2.02
N GLU A 2 -20.69 27.20 -3.32
CA GLU A 2 -20.90 25.86 -3.88
C GLU A 2 -19.71 24.96 -3.52
N THR A 3 -19.89 23.63 -3.58
CA THR A 3 -18.82 22.66 -3.28
C THR A 3 -17.53 22.96 -4.06
N LYS A 4 -17.66 23.39 -5.32
CA LYS A 4 -16.52 23.73 -6.18
C LYS A 4 -15.74 24.94 -5.67
N ASP A 5 -16.42 25.97 -5.17
CA ASP A 5 -15.78 27.17 -4.63
C ASP A 5 -15.00 26.84 -3.35
N ILE A 6 -15.56 25.96 -2.50
CA ILE A 6 -14.92 25.50 -1.27
C ILE A 6 -13.62 24.75 -1.60
N MET A 7 -13.68 23.79 -2.52
CA MET A 7 -12.50 23.00 -2.92
C MET A 7 -11.45 23.88 -3.57
N SER A 8 -11.84 24.78 -4.49
CA SER A 8 -10.90 25.70 -5.12
C SER A 8 -10.16 26.57 -4.10
N LYS A 9 -10.86 27.04 -3.05
CA LYS A 9 -10.21 27.83 -2.00
C LYS A 9 -9.32 26.98 -1.10
N PHE A 10 -9.71 25.75 -0.81
CA PHE A 10 -8.90 24.81 -0.05
C PHE A 10 -7.58 24.50 -0.77
N ASP A 11 -7.64 24.24 -2.09
CA ASP A 11 -6.46 23.92 -2.91
C ASP A 11 -5.48 25.10 -2.98
N GLU A 12 -5.99 26.33 -3.09
CA GLU A 12 -5.16 27.55 -3.01
C GLU A 12 -4.40 27.62 -1.67
N LEU A 13 -5.09 27.40 -0.54
CA LEU A 13 -4.50 27.45 0.79
C LEU A 13 -3.52 26.29 1.04
N TYR A 14 -3.83 25.09 0.52
CA TYR A 14 -2.91 23.96 0.53
C TYR A 14 -1.65 24.28 -0.26
N GLY A 15 -1.77 24.84 -1.47
CA GLY A 15 -0.64 25.27 -2.29
C GLY A 15 0.27 26.26 -1.57
N MET A 16 -0.32 27.28 -0.93
CA MET A 16 0.42 28.25 -0.10
C MET A 16 1.21 27.59 1.03
N MET A 17 0.68 26.53 1.65
CA MET A 17 1.35 25.79 2.71
C MET A 17 2.45 24.89 2.14
N ALA A 18 2.15 24.11 1.11
CA ALA A 18 3.05 23.12 0.54
C ALA A 18 4.29 23.73 -0.13
N SER A 19 4.17 24.92 -0.71
CA SER A 19 5.29 25.59 -1.39
C SER A 19 6.08 26.56 -0.52
N SER A 20 5.70 26.75 0.76
CA SER A 20 6.28 27.76 1.64
C SER A 20 7.19 27.17 2.71
N ALA A 21 8.33 27.82 2.96
CA ALA A 21 9.17 27.51 4.12
C ALA A 21 8.63 28.12 5.43
N ASN A 22 7.52 28.86 5.41
CA ASN A 22 6.97 29.51 6.59
C ASN A 22 6.22 28.51 7.49
N VAL A 23 6.85 28.14 8.60
CA VAL A 23 6.30 27.23 9.63
C VAL A 23 4.92 27.67 10.13
N LYS A 24 4.60 28.98 10.13
CA LYS A 24 3.27 29.47 10.51
C LYS A 24 2.17 28.87 9.63
N TYR A 25 2.40 28.79 8.31
CA TYR A 25 1.39 28.27 7.37
C TYR A 25 1.14 26.77 7.58
N MET A 26 2.22 25.99 7.75
CA MET A 26 2.11 24.56 8.09
C MET A 26 1.36 24.33 9.40
N ARG A 27 1.64 25.13 10.44
CA ARG A 27 0.94 25.02 11.73
C ARG A 27 -0.54 25.36 11.61
N THR A 28 -0.88 26.48 10.96
CA THR A 28 -2.29 26.85 10.76
C THR A 28 -3.05 25.79 9.98
N PHE A 29 -2.48 25.28 8.89
CA PHE A 29 -3.11 24.21 8.11
C PHE A 29 -3.27 22.93 8.95
N GLY A 30 -2.21 22.50 9.65
CA GLY A 30 -2.23 21.34 10.53
C GLY A 30 -3.26 21.45 11.67
N ASP A 31 -3.40 22.63 12.28
CA ASP A 31 -4.42 22.91 13.30
C ASP A 31 -5.84 22.78 12.74
N THR A 32 -6.10 23.35 11.56
CA THR A 32 -7.40 23.24 10.89
C THR A 32 -7.71 21.78 10.53
N MET A 33 -6.75 21.04 9.99
CA MET A 33 -6.92 19.62 9.67
C MET A 33 -7.17 18.78 10.93
N ARG A 34 -6.55 19.11 12.06
CA ARG A 34 -6.84 18.47 13.36
C ARG A 34 -8.28 18.72 13.82
N CYS A 35 -8.81 19.93 13.66
CA CYS A 35 -10.21 20.22 13.95
C CYS A 35 -11.15 19.43 13.02
N MET A 36 -10.86 19.44 11.71
CA MET A 36 -11.63 18.66 10.74
C MET A 36 -11.66 17.16 11.06
N MET A 37 -10.51 16.59 11.43
CA MET A 37 -10.42 15.18 11.83
C MET A 37 -11.20 14.89 13.12
N LYS A 38 -11.22 15.80 14.10
CA LYS A 38 -12.06 15.64 15.31
C LYS A 38 -13.54 15.62 14.98
N ASP A 39 -13.98 16.55 14.12
CA ASP A 39 -15.37 16.62 13.69
C ASP A 39 -15.77 15.38 12.90
N MET A 40 -14.90 14.92 12.00
CA MET A 40 -15.12 13.72 11.21
C MET A 40 -15.14 12.47 12.08
N ALA A 41 -14.18 12.27 12.99
CA ALA A 41 -14.17 11.13 13.89
C ALA A 41 -15.42 11.06 14.79
N SER A 42 -15.99 12.22 15.13
CA SER A 42 -17.20 12.30 15.97
C SER A 42 -18.48 12.03 15.21
N LYS A 43 -18.55 12.38 13.90
CA LYS A 43 -19.79 12.31 13.10
C LYS A 43 -19.81 11.15 12.10
N HIS A 44 -18.64 10.80 11.57
CA HIS A 44 -18.38 9.82 10.51
C HIS A 44 -17.06 9.07 10.80
N PRO A 45 -17.00 8.25 11.87
CA PRO A 45 -15.78 7.55 12.29
C PRO A 45 -15.21 6.63 11.20
N GLU A 46 -16.06 6.04 10.36
CA GLU A 46 -15.67 5.22 9.22
C GLU A 46 -14.87 6.03 8.18
N LEU A 47 -15.33 7.25 7.89
CA LEU A 47 -14.66 8.15 6.96
C LEU A 47 -13.36 8.68 7.58
N ALA A 48 -13.37 9.01 8.87
CA ALA A 48 -12.18 9.42 9.59
C ALA A 48 -11.08 8.34 9.56
N GLN A 49 -11.45 7.08 9.73
CA GLN A 49 -10.52 5.95 9.61
C GLN A 49 -9.93 5.86 8.20
N GLU A 50 -10.74 6.01 7.14
CA GLU A 50 -10.25 5.97 5.77
C GLU A 50 -9.22 7.08 5.48
N TYR A 51 -9.47 8.31 5.92
CA TYR A 51 -8.52 9.42 5.76
C TYR A 51 -7.26 9.24 6.61
N LEU A 52 -7.39 8.67 7.82
CA LEU A 52 -6.25 8.36 8.68
C LEU A 52 -5.36 7.26 8.07
N ASP A 53 -5.95 6.24 7.48
CA ASP A 53 -5.23 5.19 6.76
C ASP A 53 -4.45 5.81 5.59
N LYS A 54 -5.09 6.65 4.76
CA LYS A 54 -4.40 7.38 3.69
C LYS A 54 -3.23 8.22 4.21
N LEU A 55 -3.39 8.90 5.35
CA LEU A 55 -2.33 9.71 5.97
C LEU A 55 -1.16 8.86 6.49
N CYS A 56 -1.40 7.60 6.89
CA CYS A 56 -0.34 6.70 7.35
C CYS A 56 0.72 6.40 6.29
N ALA A 57 0.43 6.66 5.00
CA ALA A 57 1.39 6.59 3.91
C ALA A 57 2.68 7.39 4.19
N ILE A 58 2.63 8.47 4.98
CA ILE A 58 3.83 9.26 5.34
C ILE A 58 4.93 8.45 6.05
N LYS A 59 4.60 7.30 6.64
CA LYS A 59 5.53 6.45 7.38
C LYS A 59 6.30 5.46 6.50
N TRP A 60 5.90 5.32 5.24
CA TRP A 60 6.35 4.25 4.35
C TRP A 60 6.65 4.78 2.95
N LYS A 61 7.57 4.13 2.24
CA LYS A 61 7.82 4.35 0.82
C LYS A 61 6.72 3.70 -0.02
N ASN A 62 6.39 2.45 0.30
CA ASN A 62 5.33 1.68 -0.34
C ASN A 62 4.19 1.45 0.67
N TYR A 63 3.09 2.17 0.50
CA TYR A 63 1.92 2.03 1.38
C TYR A 63 0.68 1.72 0.57
N LEU A 64 -0.10 0.75 1.04
CA LEU A 64 -1.47 0.55 0.58
C LEU A 64 -2.40 0.50 1.78
N THR A 65 -3.58 1.10 1.60
CA THR A 65 -4.72 0.86 2.48
C THR A 65 -5.30 -0.53 2.21
N LYS A 66 -6.08 -1.04 3.17
CA LYS A 66 -6.83 -2.30 3.01
C LYS A 66 -7.70 -2.31 1.75
N ASN A 67 -8.38 -1.19 1.49
CA ASN A 67 -9.32 -1.07 0.36
C ASN A 67 -8.56 -1.09 -0.96
N GLU A 68 -7.48 -0.30 -1.10
CA GLU A 68 -6.63 -0.30 -2.29
C GLU A 68 -6.06 -1.70 -2.57
N ALA A 69 -5.50 -2.37 -1.55
CA ALA A 69 -4.97 -3.72 -1.73
C ALA A 69 -6.03 -4.74 -2.13
N SER A 70 -7.24 -4.63 -1.58
CA SER A 70 -8.36 -5.51 -1.93
C SER A 70 -8.84 -5.31 -3.37
N GLU A 71 -8.89 -4.06 -3.84
CA GLU A 71 -9.25 -3.71 -5.22
C GLU A 71 -8.20 -4.26 -6.20
N ILE A 72 -6.91 -4.03 -5.90
CA ILE A 72 -5.80 -4.48 -6.75
C ILE A 72 -5.80 -5.99 -6.92
N VAL A 73 -5.87 -6.75 -5.82
CA VAL A 73 -5.83 -8.22 -5.84
C VAL A 73 -7.02 -8.81 -6.60
N LYS A 74 -8.22 -8.21 -6.49
CA LYS A 74 -9.39 -8.64 -7.25
C LYS A 74 -9.22 -8.45 -8.76
N GLY A 75 -8.43 -7.46 -9.17
CA GLY A 75 -8.15 -7.14 -10.58
C GLY A 75 -7.00 -7.95 -11.20
N MET A 76 -6.26 -8.74 -10.42
CA MET A 76 -5.09 -9.47 -10.94
C MET A 76 -5.47 -10.55 -11.95
N ASN A 77 -4.63 -10.69 -12.98
CA ASN A 77 -4.74 -11.72 -13.99
C ASN A 77 -3.35 -12.22 -14.42
N PRO A 78 -2.93 -13.46 -14.09
CA PRO A 78 -3.68 -14.50 -13.37
C PRO A 78 -4.19 -14.09 -11.97
N SER A 79 -5.27 -14.71 -11.51
CA SER A 79 -5.87 -14.41 -10.21
C SER A 79 -4.86 -14.55 -9.08
N ALA A 80 -4.99 -13.70 -8.07
CA ALA A 80 -4.13 -13.75 -6.89
C ALA A 80 -4.06 -15.15 -6.26
N THR A 81 -2.85 -15.55 -5.88
CA THR A 81 -2.55 -16.86 -5.29
C THR A 81 -3.10 -17.00 -3.88
N TRP A 82 -3.09 -15.91 -3.11
CA TRP A 82 -3.52 -15.90 -1.73
C TRP A 82 -4.54 -14.80 -1.46
N ASP A 83 -5.59 -15.14 -0.71
CA ASP A 83 -6.32 -14.14 0.06
C ASP A 83 -5.47 -13.67 1.26
N MET A 84 -5.84 -12.53 1.84
CA MET A 84 -5.10 -11.90 2.94
C MET A 84 -4.91 -12.84 4.15
N GLN A 85 -5.92 -13.63 4.51
CA GLN A 85 -5.85 -14.49 5.70
C GLN A 85 -4.95 -15.69 5.45
N THR A 86 -5.08 -16.32 4.29
CA THR A 86 -4.20 -17.42 3.87
C THR A 86 -2.75 -16.95 3.78
N TRP A 87 -2.51 -15.77 3.21
CA TRP A 87 -1.19 -15.16 3.17
C TRP A 87 -0.63 -14.90 4.57
N LEU A 88 -1.41 -14.26 5.44
CA LEU A 88 -0.98 -13.94 6.81
C LEU A 88 -0.62 -15.19 7.62
N ASN A 89 -1.41 -16.26 7.48
CA ASN A 89 -1.14 -17.55 8.12
C ASN A 89 0.19 -18.14 7.62
N ALA A 90 0.45 -18.08 6.32
CA ALA A 90 1.70 -18.59 5.73
C ALA A 90 2.92 -17.79 6.18
N MET A 91 2.83 -16.45 6.20
CA MET A 91 3.89 -15.56 6.69
C MET A 91 4.20 -15.84 8.17
N THR A 92 3.17 -15.96 8.99
CA THR A 92 3.30 -16.24 10.43
C THR A 92 3.91 -17.62 10.67
N GLY A 93 3.44 -18.65 9.96
CA GLY A 93 3.95 -20.02 10.08
C GLY A 93 5.42 -20.15 9.71
N LEU A 94 5.92 -19.28 8.84
CA LEU A 94 7.33 -19.21 8.43
C LEU A 94 8.17 -18.20 9.22
N GLY A 95 7.56 -17.46 10.16
CA GLY A 95 8.25 -16.42 10.94
C GLY A 95 8.73 -15.24 10.11
N LEU A 96 8.06 -14.94 8.99
CA LEU A 96 8.41 -13.84 8.09
C LEU A 96 7.72 -12.54 8.51
N ALA A 97 8.47 -11.43 8.43
CA ALA A 97 7.93 -10.11 8.75
C ALA A 97 6.92 -9.65 7.69
N THR A 98 5.79 -9.12 8.14
CA THR A 98 4.75 -8.56 7.27
C THR A 98 4.94 -7.07 7.01
N GLU A 99 5.74 -6.38 7.80
CA GLU A 99 5.97 -4.93 7.71
C GLU A 99 7.44 -4.60 7.98
N GLU A 100 7.96 -3.56 7.32
CA GLU A 100 9.27 -3.01 7.65
C GLU A 100 9.36 -1.52 7.31
N LYS A 101 9.58 -0.67 8.34
CA LYS A 101 9.77 0.77 8.14
C LYS A 101 11.19 1.06 7.65
N PRO A 102 11.38 2.03 6.74
CA PRO A 102 10.36 2.87 6.11
C PRO A 102 9.85 2.28 4.78
N TYR A 103 10.02 0.99 4.51
CA TYR A 103 9.83 0.42 3.19
C TYR A 103 8.39 0.12 2.85
N TYR A 104 7.72 -0.76 3.60
CA TYR A 104 6.38 -1.24 3.25
C TYR A 104 5.54 -1.63 4.46
N ASN A 105 4.23 -1.47 4.33
CA ASN A 105 3.26 -2.08 5.24
C ASN A 105 2.78 -3.46 4.72
N ASP A 106 1.98 -4.13 5.55
CA ASP A 106 1.42 -5.47 5.34
C ASP A 106 0.66 -5.60 4.02
N TYR A 107 -0.23 -4.64 3.74
CA TYR A 107 -0.99 -4.60 2.50
C TYR A 107 -0.10 -4.44 1.26
N ALA A 108 0.96 -3.63 1.34
CA ALA A 108 1.89 -3.47 0.23
C ALA A 108 2.68 -4.75 -0.04
N LEU A 109 3.17 -5.44 1.00
CA LEU A 109 3.85 -6.73 0.84
C LEU A 109 2.92 -7.81 0.31
N TYR A 110 1.70 -7.88 0.84
CA TYR A 110 0.67 -8.81 0.37
C TYR A 110 0.37 -8.66 -1.13
N VAL A 111 0.19 -7.41 -1.59
CA VAL A 111 -0.05 -7.13 -3.02
C VAL A 111 1.18 -7.47 -3.85
N ALA A 112 2.38 -7.03 -3.45
CA ALA A 112 3.60 -7.29 -4.20
C ALA A 112 3.91 -8.80 -4.32
N MET A 113 3.65 -9.59 -3.26
CA MET A 113 3.83 -11.04 -3.33
C MET A 113 2.84 -11.70 -4.30
N ASN A 114 1.57 -11.29 -4.30
CA ASN A 114 0.60 -11.80 -5.26
C ASN A 114 0.92 -11.36 -6.69
N GLN A 115 1.38 -10.12 -6.87
CA GLN A 115 1.86 -9.61 -8.16
C GLN A 115 3.01 -10.47 -8.69
N VAL A 116 4.04 -10.72 -7.87
CA VAL A 116 5.18 -11.55 -8.27
C VAL A 116 4.73 -12.93 -8.77
N VAL A 117 3.81 -13.58 -8.07
CA VAL A 117 3.33 -14.91 -8.51
C VAL A 117 2.44 -14.81 -9.74
N SER A 118 1.61 -13.77 -9.85
CA SER A 118 0.76 -13.53 -11.02
C SER A 118 1.61 -13.29 -12.28
N ASP A 119 2.57 -12.36 -12.20
CA ASP A 119 3.40 -11.93 -13.33
C ASP A 119 4.50 -12.94 -13.69
N HIS A 120 5.06 -13.62 -12.67
CA HIS A 120 6.29 -14.40 -12.82
C HIS A 120 6.15 -15.86 -12.40
N GLY A 121 4.97 -16.32 -11.99
CA GLY A 121 4.74 -17.67 -11.48
C GLY A 121 5.24 -18.76 -12.43
N CYS A 122 4.91 -18.67 -13.72
CA CYS A 122 5.39 -19.63 -14.73
C CYS A 122 6.92 -19.69 -14.82
N THR A 123 7.60 -18.54 -14.65
CA THR A 123 9.06 -18.47 -14.63
C THR A 123 9.63 -19.07 -13.36
N ILE A 124 9.03 -18.77 -12.20
CA ILE A 124 9.41 -19.36 -10.90
C ILE A 124 9.30 -20.90 -10.97
N ALA A 125 8.21 -21.42 -11.51
CA ALA A 125 8.02 -22.86 -11.69
C ALA A 125 9.14 -23.49 -12.52
N LYS A 126 9.45 -22.91 -13.68
CA LYS A 126 10.53 -23.39 -14.55
C LYS A 126 11.90 -23.38 -13.88
N ILE A 127 12.23 -22.33 -13.13
CA ILE A 127 13.50 -22.24 -12.38
C ILE A 127 13.60 -23.37 -11.35
N LEU A 128 12.47 -23.74 -10.74
CA LEU A 128 12.38 -24.84 -9.77
C LEU A 128 12.24 -26.23 -10.41
N GLY A 129 12.35 -26.34 -11.74
CA GLY A 129 12.16 -27.60 -12.47
C GLY A 129 10.74 -28.14 -12.40
N LYS A 130 9.75 -27.25 -12.25
CA LYS A 130 8.32 -27.54 -12.21
C LYS A 130 7.64 -27.12 -13.51
N GLU A 131 6.53 -27.77 -13.84
CA GLU A 131 5.72 -27.42 -15.01
C GLU A 131 4.84 -26.20 -14.74
N ASP A 132 4.24 -26.14 -13.55
CA ASP A 132 3.30 -25.09 -13.15
C ASP A 132 3.54 -24.61 -11.71
N VAL A 133 3.04 -23.41 -11.39
CA VAL A 133 3.10 -22.80 -10.04
C VAL A 133 2.46 -23.71 -8.99
N LYS A 134 1.38 -24.40 -9.35
CA LYS A 134 0.66 -25.32 -8.45
C LYS A 134 1.50 -26.53 -8.01
N ASP A 135 2.58 -26.83 -8.74
CA ASP A 135 3.48 -27.95 -8.43
C ASP A 135 4.61 -27.53 -7.46
N ILE A 136 4.65 -26.25 -7.08
CA ILE A 136 5.57 -25.71 -6.09
C ILE A 136 4.96 -25.89 -4.70
N GLY A 137 5.72 -26.47 -3.77
CA GLY A 137 5.29 -26.57 -2.37
C GLY A 137 5.05 -25.19 -1.76
N THR A 138 3.97 -25.04 -0.98
CA THR A 138 3.50 -23.75 -0.45
C THR A 138 4.60 -22.96 0.24
N GLU A 139 5.39 -23.58 1.12
CA GLU A 139 6.47 -22.88 1.84
C GLU A 139 7.54 -22.33 0.89
N HIS A 140 7.89 -23.06 -0.16
CA HIS A 140 8.87 -22.62 -1.15
C HIS A 140 8.33 -21.46 -1.98
N LEU A 141 7.07 -21.55 -2.42
CA LEU A 141 6.44 -20.47 -3.18
C LEU A 141 6.36 -19.19 -2.36
N VAL A 142 5.96 -19.28 -1.09
CA VAL A 142 5.88 -18.14 -0.17
C VAL A 142 7.26 -17.50 0.03
N LYS A 143 8.31 -18.30 0.28
CA LYS A 143 9.68 -17.78 0.44
C LYS A 143 10.16 -17.09 -0.83
N TYR A 144 9.98 -17.70 -2.01
CA TYR A 144 10.39 -17.11 -3.29
C TYR A 144 9.66 -15.81 -3.58
N ALA A 145 8.33 -15.81 -3.47
CA ALA A 145 7.51 -14.63 -3.69
C ALA A 145 7.87 -13.51 -2.71
N ASN A 146 8.14 -13.85 -1.44
CA ASN A 146 8.56 -12.89 -0.43
C ASN A 146 9.88 -12.21 -0.82
N HIS A 147 10.92 -12.97 -1.16
CA HIS A 147 12.23 -12.36 -1.51
C HIS A 147 12.11 -11.42 -2.70
N LEU A 148 11.43 -11.84 -3.77
CA LEU A 148 11.24 -11.01 -4.96
C LEU A 148 10.38 -9.77 -4.68
N ALA A 149 9.34 -9.90 -3.85
CA ALA A 149 8.53 -8.76 -3.45
C ALA A 149 9.34 -7.76 -2.59
N LEU A 150 10.24 -8.25 -1.74
CA LEU A 150 11.13 -7.38 -0.96
C LEU A 150 12.15 -6.67 -1.86
N ASP A 151 12.67 -7.30 -2.90
CA ASP A 151 13.56 -6.65 -3.86
C ASP A 151 12.86 -5.47 -4.57
N LEU A 152 11.56 -5.61 -4.89
CA LEU A 152 10.74 -4.52 -5.43
C LEU A 152 10.48 -3.43 -4.38
N LEU A 153 9.96 -3.80 -3.21
CA LEU A 153 9.51 -2.84 -2.19
C LEU A 153 10.66 -2.11 -1.49
N LYS A 154 11.86 -2.70 -1.51
CA LYS A 154 13.10 -2.11 -1.01
C LYS A 154 14.03 -1.68 -2.13
N ASP A 155 13.48 -1.44 -3.33
CA ASP A 155 14.25 -0.93 -4.47
C ASP A 155 15.16 0.22 -4.03
N LYS A 156 16.47 0.02 -4.29
CA LYS A 156 17.52 0.94 -3.88
C LYS A 156 17.53 2.19 -4.76
N ASP A 157 17.11 2.05 -6.01
CA ASP A 157 17.04 3.15 -6.96
C ASP A 157 15.79 4.01 -6.71
N GLY A 158 14.81 3.48 -5.96
CA GLY A 158 13.60 4.19 -5.57
C GLY A 158 12.67 4.47 -6.75
N VAL A 159 12.78 3.68 -7.82
CA VAL A 159 11.95 3.77 -9.02
C VAL A 159 10.64 3.03 -8.82
N TYR A 160 10.66 1.93 -8.07
CA TYR A 160 9.45 1.19 -7.76
C TYR A 160 8.61 1.89 -6.67
N ASP A 161 7.36 2.21 -7.02
CA ASP A 161 6.31 2.63 -6.11
C ASP A 161 5.04 1.83 -6.41
N ILE A 162 4.56 1.10 -5.40
CA ILE A 162 3.41 0.19 -5.56
C ILE A 162 2.11 0.91 -5.91
N ARG A 163 1.91 2.14 -5.42
CA ARG A 163 0.72 2.93 -5.75
C ARG A 163 0.82 3.46 -7.16
N GLU A 164 1.99 3.94 -7.57
CA GLU A 164 2.19 4.37 -8.95
C GLU A 164 2.03 3.23 -9.96
N TYR A 165 2.44 2.01 -9.59
CA TYR A 165 2.29 0.84 -10.45
C TYR A 165 0.82 0.46 -10.69
N PHE A 166 -0.02 0.50 -9.64
CA PHE A 166 -1.39 -0.04 -9.72
C PHE A 166 -2.51 1.01 -9.81
N LEU A 167 -2.30 2.23 -9.32
CA LEU A 167 -3.35 3.24 -9.12
C LEU A 167 -3.19 4.48 -10.00
N LYS A 168 -2.24 4.47 -10.95
CA LYS A 168 -2.10 5.53 -11.97
C LYS A 168 -3.13 5.42 -13.09
#